data_AF-A0AA90QJQ7-F1
#
_entry.id   AF-A0AA90QJQ7-F1
#
_cell.length_a   1.000
_cell.length_b   1.000
_cell.length_c   1.000
_cell.angle_alpha   90.00
_cell.angle_beta   90.00
_cell.angle_gamma   90.00
#
_symmetry.space_group_name_H-M   'P 1'
#
loop_
_entity.id
_entity.type
_entity.pdbx_description
1 polymer ?
#
loop_
_entity_poly.entity_id
_entity_poly.type
_entity_poly.pdbx_seq_one_letter_code
_entity_poly.pdbx_strand_id
1 'polypeptide(L)'
;MNSPYRPPAAQFANQSATGTDIRRRGAAIFATLPSLLLIIFQGNSFYVHPVWTEIRVFEPSYTMTPLVLISAVTGHAIALQCIQASASRMIGLGAAAAAMWAMTAVVAGNLILDKATQFNLVAVLAQWAVIVAFFLPIIIVKCVILRHYGRAMLAPDDKPIAGIANGPPQ
;
A
#
# COMPACT_ATOMS: atom_id res chain seq x y z
N MET A 1 -38.55 -17.00 18.21
CA MET A 1 -37.67 -17.99 17.56
C MET A 1 -36.99 -17.31 16.38
N ASN A 2 -35.71 -16.94 16.51
CA ASN A 2 -34.94 -16.37 15.41
C ASN A 2 -34.37 -17.53 14.58
N SER A 3 -34.81 -17.66 13.34
CA SER A 3 -34.30 -18.68 12.41
C SER A 3 -32.79 -18.46 12.19
N PRO A 4 -31.93 -19.49 12.33
CA PRO A 4 -30.50 -19.42 12.04
C PRO A 4 -30.19 -19.37 10.53
N TYR A 5 -31.22 -19.39 9.67
CA TYR A 5 -31.05 -19.30 8.23
C TYR A 5 -30.69 -17.86 7.83
N ARG A 6 -29.40 -17.60 7.67
CA ARG A 6 -28.95 -16.39 6.96
C ARG A 6 -29.18 -16.62 5.46
N PRO A 7 -30.05 -15.83 4.81
CA PRO A 7 -30.23 -15.95 3.37
C PRO A 7 -28.88 -15.70 2.67
N PRO A 8 -28.60 -16.38 1.56
CA PRO A 8 -27.32 -16.28 0.85
C PRO A 8 -26.94 -14.82 0.54
N ALA A 9 -27.91 -13.94 0.30
CA ALA A 9 -27.69 -12.49 0.13
C ALA A 9 -26.97 -11.83 1.33
N ALA A 10 -27.24 -12.26 2.56
CA ALA A 10 -26.56 -11.76 3.76
C ALA A 10 -25.11 -12.26 3.84
N GLN A 11 -24.82 -13.46 3.32
CA GLN A 11 -23.45 -13.97 3.24
C GLN A 11 -22.64 -13.23 2.15
N PHE A 12 -23.25 -12.95 0.99
CA PHE A 12 -22.62 -12.14 -0.06
C PHE A 12 -22.40 -10.69 0.36
N ALA A 13 -23.35 -10.07 1.07
CA ALA A 13 -23.20 -8.72 1.61
C ALA A 13 -22.04 -8.64 2.60
N ASN A 14 -21.90 -9.64 3.49
CA ASN A 14 -20.80 -9.71 4.44
C ASN A 14 -19.44 -9.97 3.75
N GLN A 15 -19.38 -10.86 2.75
CA GLN A 15 -18.15 -11.07 1.97
C GLN A 15 -17.73 -9.82 1.17
N SER A 16 -18.69 -9.09 0.62
CA SER A 16 -18.46 -7.83 -0.09
C SER A 16 -17.94 -6.72 0.84
N ALA A 17 -18.53 -6.59 2.03
CA ALA A 17 -18.10 -5.64 3.05
C ALA A 17 -16.68 -5.95 3.55
N THR A 18 -16.39 -7.21 3.88
CA THR A 18 -15.05 -7.65 4.32
C THR A 18 -13.99 -7.48 3.22
N GLY A 19 -14.35 -7.79 1.97
CA GLY A 19 -13.45 -7.56 0.82
C GLY A 19 -13.12 -6.07 0.63
N THR A 20 -14.10 -5.19 0.81
CA THR A 20 -13.91 -3.74 0.71
C THR A 20 -13.04 -3.20 1.84
N ASP A 21 -13.23 -3.67 3.09
CA ASP A 21 -12.39 -3.25 4.21
C ASP A 21 -10.93 -3.66 4.02
N ILE A 22 -10.69 -4.90 3.59
CA ILE A 22 -9.36 -5.41 3.24
C ILE A 22 -8.69 -4.53 2.18
N ARG A 23 -9.41 -4.14 1.12
CA ARG A 23 -8.85 -3.29 0.06
C ARG A 23 -8.53 -1.88 0.56
N ARG A 24 -9.35 -1.30 1.45
CA ARG A 24 -9.06 0.01 2.09
C ARG A 24 -7.80 -0.04 2.93
N ARG A 25 -7.61 -1.12 3.71
CA ARG A 25 -6.40 -1.33 4.49
C ARG A 25 -5.18 -1.60 3.62
N GLY A 26 -5.36 -2.31 2.50
CA GLY A 26 -4.36 -2.44 1.43
C GLY A 26 -3.88 -1.10 0.91
N ALA A 27 -4.82 -0.20 0.60
CA ALA A 27 -4.50 1.17 0.19
C ALA A 27 -3.69 1.91 1.26
N ALA A 28 -4.12 1.85 2.52
CA ALA A 28 -3.43 2.51 3.63
C ALA A 28 -2.00 1.97 3.84
N ILE A 29 -1.83 0.63 3.90
CA ILE A 29 -0.52 -0.02 4.06
C ILE A 29 0.43 0.40 2.93
N PHE A 30 -0.07 0.42 1.69
CA PHE A 30 0.77 0.79 0.56
C PHE A 30 1.11 2.28 0.55
N ALA A 31 0.19 3.15 0.98
CA ALA A 31 0.41 4.59 1.10
C ALA A 31 1.40 4.99 2.20
N THR A 32 1.59 4.18 3.25
CA THR A 32 2.41 4.56 4.42
C THR A 32 3.82 5.03 4.07
N LEU A 33 4.61 4.20 3.37
CA LEU A 33 6.00 4.53 3.04
C LEU A 33 6.16 5.80 2.19
N PRO A 34 5.48 5.96 1.03
CA PRO A 34 5.60 7.21 0.26
C PRO A 34 5.04 8.42 1.04
N SER A 35 4.05 8.24 1.91
CA SER A 35 3.58 9.32 2.79
C SER A 35 4.64 9.72 3.82
N LEU A 36 5.35 8.75 4.39
CA LEU A 36 6.45 8.99 5.34
C LEU A 36 7.61 9.73 4.64
N LEU A 37 7.95 9.33 3.41
CA LEU A 37 8.93 10.05 2.60
C LEU A 37 8.48 11.49 2.35
N LEU A 38 7.21 11.70 1.98
CA LEU A 38 6.65 13.04 1.78
C LEU A 38 6.76 13.90 3.05
N ILE A 39 6.43 13.35 4.23
CA ILE A 39 6.56 14.04 5.52
C ILE A 39 8.03 14.40 5.81
N ILE A 40 8.97 13.47 5.60
CA ILE A 40 10.39 13.70 5.87
C ILE A 40 10.96 14.77 4.93
N PHE A 41 10.68 14.68 3.62
CA PHE A 41 11.18 15.65 2.65
C PHE A 41 10.57 17.04 2.87
N GLN A 42 9.28 17.13 3.18
CA GLN A 42 8.65 18.40 3.57
C GLN A 42 9.27 18.95 4.86
N GLY A 43 9.41 18.13 5.91
CA GLY A 43 9.97 18.53 7.20
C GLY A 43 11.40 19.07 7.08
N ASN A 44 12.23 18.46 6.22
CA ASN A 44 13.59 18.92 5.96
C ASN A 44 13.60 20.30 5.26
N SER A 45 12.71 20.53 4.30
CA SER A 45 12.57 21.85 3.65
C SER A 45 12.16 22.95 4.63
N PHE A 46 11.35 22.63 5.65
CA PHE A 46 10.99 23.58 6.72
C PHE A 46 12.14 23.86 7.70
N TYR A 47 13.01 22.88 7.96
CA TYR A 47 14.11 23.01 8.92
C TYR A 47 15.32 23.78 8.37
N VAL A 48 15.62 23.62 7.07
CA VAL A 48 16.82 24.18 6.44
C VAL A 48 16.61 25.62 5.95
N HIS A 49 15.38 26.02 5.67
CA HIS A 49 15.04 27.37 5.21
C HIS A 49 14.19 28.13 6.23
N PRO A 50 14.82 28.81 7.20
CA PRO A 50 14.12 29.77 8.02
C PRO A 50 13.83 31.00 7.14
N VAL A 51 12.59 31.50 7.17
CA VAL A 51 12.16 32.79 6.58
C VAL A 51 11.75 32.77 5.09
N TRP A 52 10.44 32.65 4.86
CA TRP A 52 9.55 33.61 4.17
C TRP A 52 9.97 34.42 2.93
N THR A 53 11.05 34.13 2.20
CA THR A 53 11.37 34.95 1.01
C THR A 53 11.35 34.28 -0.34
N GLU A 54 11.32 32.96 -0.49
CA GLU A 54 11.07 32.35 -1.83
C GLU A 54 10.85 30.83 -1.79
N ILE A 55 10.38 30.31 -0.66
CA ILE A 55 10.27 28.86 -0.47
C ILE A 55 9.07 28.39 -1.29
N ARG A 56 9.34 27.60 -2.33
CA ARG A 56 8.34 26.80 -3.02
C ARG A 56 7.84 25.69 -2.08
N VAL A 57 7.19 26.05 -0.97
CA VAL A 57 6.73 25.15 0.12
C VAL A 57 5.88 23.99 -0.42
N PHE A 58 5.27 24.17 -1.60
CA PHE A 58 4.44 23.18 -2.25
C PHE A 58 5.16 22.26 -3.25
N GLU A 59 6.42 22.53 -3.62
CA GLU A 59 7.16 21.68 -4.58
C GLU A 59 7.35 20.23 -4.15
N PRO A 60 7.79 19.91 -2.92
CA PRO A 60 7.92 18.51 -2.50
C PRO A 60 6.55 17.81 -2.40
N SER A 61 5.47 18.59 -2.22
CA SER A 61 4.11 18.10 -2.05
C SER A 61 3.52 17.61 -3.37
N TYR A 62 3.50 18.44 -4.42
CA TYR A 62 2.92 18.06 -5.71
C TYR A 62 3.71 16.97 -6.44
N THR A 63 4.98 16.81 -6.10
CA THR A 63 5.90 15.88 -6.75
C THR A 63 5.81 14.46 -6.18
N MET A 64 5.59 14.34 -4.88
CA MET A 64 5.44 13.05 -4.19
C MET A 64 3.98 12.59 -4.07
N THR A 65 3.00 13.50 -4.21
CA THR A 65 1.57 13.15 -4.17
C THR A 65 1.16 12.09 -5.21
N PRO A 66 1.61 12.14 -6.48
CA PRO A 66 1.32 11.09 -7.46
C PRO A 66 1.83 9.72 -7.02
N LEU A 67 2.99 9.66 -6.35
CA LEU A 67 3.55 8.42 -5.82
C LEU A 67 2.69 7.87 -4.68
N VAL A 68 2.22 8.73 -3.77
CA VAL A 68 1.28 8.34 -2.71
C VAL A 68 -0.03 7.82 -3.30
N LEU A 69 -0.60 8.52 -4.28
CA LEU A 69 -1.86 8.10 -4.91
C LEU A 69 -1.70 6.75 -5.63
N ILE A 70 -0.67 6.60 -6.47
CA ILE A 70 -0.40 5.36 -7.19
C ILE A 70 -0.13 4.22 -6.22
N SER A 71 0.59 4.47 -5.13
CA SER A 71 0.79 3.47 -4.09
C SER A 71 -0.51 2.99 -3.46
N ALA A 72 -1.41 3.91 -3.10
CA ALA A 72 -2.70 3.59 -2.51
C ALA A 72 -3.59 2.79 -3.48
N VAL A 73 -3.65 3.22 -4.75
CA VAL A 73 -4.39 2.50 -5.81
C VAL A 73 -3.81 1.11 -6.04
N THR A 74 -2.48 0.98 -6.09
CA THR A 74 -1.80 -0.31 -6.23
C THR A 74 -2.18 -1.24 -5.08
N GLY A 75 -2.09 -0.74 -3.84
CA GLY A 75 -2.45 -1.51 -2.64
C GLY A 75 -3.92 -1.91 -2.62
N HIS A 76 -4.82 -1.03 -3.05
CA HIS A 76 -6.24 -1.34 -3.18
C HIS A 76 -6.50 -2.47 -4.19
N ALA A 77 -5.84 -2.42 -5.35
CA ALA A 77 -6.03 -3.37 -6.44
C ALA A 77 -5.49 -4.77 -6.12
N ILE A 78 -4.33 -4.84 -5.46
CA ILE A 78 -3.66 -6.14 -5.21
C ILE A 78 -3.95 -6.74 -3.84
N ALA A 79 -4.64 -6.04 -2.92
CA ALA A 79 -4.85 -6.49 -1.54
C ALA A 79 -5.40 -7.92 -1.42
N LEU A 80 -6.50 -8.21 -2.13
CA LEU A 80 -7.13 -9.54 -2.10
C LEU A 80 -6.22 -10.60 -2.74
N GLN A 81 -5.49 -10.22 -3.80
CA GLN A 81 -4.56 -11.12 -4.47
C GLN A 81 -3.38 -11.45 -3.57
N CYS A 82 -2.85 -10.49 -2.80
CA CYS A 82 -1.74 -10.75 -1.87
C CYS A 82 -2.14 -11.66 -0.70
N ILE A 83 -3.40 -11.65 -0.26
CA ILE A 83 -3.89 -12.57 0.79
C ILE A 83 -3.96 -14.03 0.30
N GLN A 84 -4.38 -14.23 -0.95
CA GLN A 84 -4.62 -15.54 -1.55
C GLN A 84 -3.43 -16.08 -2.36
N ALA A 85 -2.43 -15.24 -2.66
CA ALA A 85 -1.31 -15.61 -3.52
C ALA A 85 -0.39 -16.67 -2.92
N SER A 86 0.13 -17.55 -3.78
CA SER A 86 1.31 -18.38 -3.50
C SER A 86 2.58 -17.52 -3.45
N ALA A 87 3.70 -18.08 -2.96
CA ALA A 87 4.98 -17.36 -2.86
C ALA A 87 5.45 -16.79 -4.22
N SER A 88 5.37 -17.58 -5.29
CA SER A 88 5.74 -17.15 -6.65
C SER A 88 4.83 -16.04 -7.18
N ARG A 89 3.52 -16.12 -6.91
CA ARG A 89 2.57 -15.09 -7.33
C ARG A 89 2.76 -13.77 -6.57
N MET A 90 3.19 -13.82 -5.30
CA MET A 90 3.55 -12.62 -4.55
C MET A 90 4.78 -11.92 -5.14
N ILE A 91 5.79 -12.67 -5.60
CA ILE A 91 6.96 -12.10 -6.28
C ILE A 91 6.53 -11.43 -7.59
N GLY A 92 5.68 -12.08 -8.40
CA GLY A 92 5.18 -11.49 -9.65
C GLY A 92 4.35 -10.22 -9.43
N LEU A 93 3.44 -10.23 -8.45
CA LEU A 93 2.67 -9.03 -8.06
C LEU A 93 3.59 -7.92 -7.54
N GLY A 94 4.61 -8.29 -6.75
CA GLY A 94 5.61 -7.37 -6.24
C GLY A 94 6.43 -6.72 -7.35
N ALA A 95 6.88 -7.50 -8.33
CA ALA A 95 7.63 -7.00 -9.48
C ALA A 95 6.82 -6.05 -10.35
N ALA A 96 5.56 -6.39 -10.64
CA ALA A 96 4.67 -5.51 -11.40
C ALA A 96 4.41 -4.18 -10.68
N ALA A 97 4.11 -4.24 -9.37
CA ALA A 97 3.91 -3.04 -8.57
C ALA A 97 5.21 -2.21 -8.44
N ALA A 98 6.37 -2.86 -8.28
CA ALA A 98 7.67 -2.17 -8.23
C ALA A 98 7.99 -1.45 -9.53
N ALA A 99 7.74 -2.09 -10.68
CA ALA A 99 7.87 -1.49 -12.01
C ALA A 99 6.99 -0.23 -12.15
N MET A 100 5.73 -0.30 -11.71
CA MET A 100 4.81 0.85 -11.74
C MET A 100 5.28 2.00 -10.85
N TRP A 101 5.74 1.69 -9.63
CA TRP A 101 6.24 2.69 -8.70
C TRP A 101 7.53 3.34 -9.21
N ALA A 102 8.42 2.55 -9.80
CA ALA A 102 9.65 3.05 -10.40
C ALA A 102 9.36 3.97 -11.59
N MET A 103 8.43 3.61 -12.48
CA MET A 103 8.01 4.50 -13.56
C MET A 103 7.47 5.83 -13.02
N THR A 104 6.64 5.76 -11.99
CA THR A 104 6.07 6.96 -11.35
C THR A 104 7.17 7.86 -10.78
N ALA A 105 8.14 7.28 -10.07
CA ALA A 105 9.26 8.01 -9.48
C ALA A 105 10.17 8.63 -10.55
N VAL A 106 10.46 7.90 -11.63
CA VAL A 106 11.28 8.40 -12.75
C VAL A 106 10.57 9.53 -13.49
N VAL A 107 9.28 9.39 -13.78
CA VAL A 107 8.50 10.44 -14.45
C VAL A 107 8.41 11.69 -13.57
N ALA A 108 8.05 11.52 -12.30
CA ALA A 108 8.01 12.64 -11.35
C ALA A 108 9.37 13.32 -11.22
N GLY A 109 10.46 12.56 -11.05
CA GLY A 109 11.82 13.10 -10.94
C GLY A 109 12.28 13.86 -12.19
N ASN A 110 11.98 13.35 -13.38
CA ASN A 110 12.38 14.01 -14.63
C ASN A 110 11.56 15.26 -14.94
N LEU A 111 10.27 15.30 -14.57
CA LEU A 111 9.45 16.51 -14.68
C LEU A 111 9.93 17.64 -13.75
N ILE A 112 10.51 17.29 -12.60
CA ILE A 112 11.03 18.26 -11.62
C ILE A 112 12.36 18.85 -12.04
N LEU A 113 13.26 18.03 -12.57
CA LEU A 113 14.62 18.43 -12.88
C LEU A 113 14.75 19.17 -14.22
N ASP A 114 13.61 19.47 -14.88
CA ASP A 114 13.49 20.17 -16.17
C ASP A 114 14.52 19.69 -17.21
N LYS A 115 14.82 18.37 -17.19
CA LYS A 115 15.78 17.72 -18.10
C LYS A 115 15.11 17.25 -19.38
N ALA A 116 13.99 17.86 -19.77
CA ALA A 116 13.29 17.53 -21.01
C ALA A 116 14.19 17.64 -22.26
N THR A 117 15.28 18.40 -22.17
CA THR A 117 16.24 18.63 -23.26
C THR A 117 17.36 17.59 -23.37
N GLN A 118 17.54 16.68 -22.39
CA GLN A 118 18.60 15.65 -22.42
C GLN A 118 18.05 14.24 -22.16
N PHE A 119 17.06 13.81 -22.95
CA PHE A 119 16.50 12.47 -22.83
C PHE A 119 17.52 11.40 -23.27
N ASN A 120 18.24 10.83 -22.31
CA ASN A 120 19.10 9.66 -22.50
C ASN A 120 18.34 8.41 -22.04
N LEU A 121 17.80 7.66 -23.00
CA LEU A 121 17.02 6.44 -22.75
C LEU A 121 17.78 5.43 -21.88
N VAL A 122 19.08 5.26 -22.10
CA VAL A 122 19.90 4.29 -21.34
C VAL A 122 20.01 4.72 -19.88
N ALA A 123 20.22 6.02 -19.62
CA ALA A 123 20.27 6.55 -18.27
C ALA A 123 18.91 6.44 -17.55
N VAL A 124 17.81 6.71 -18.25
CA VAL A 124 16.44 6.59 -17.72
C VAL A 124 16.11 5.13 -17.38
N LEU A 125 16.46 4.18 -18.26
CA LEU A 125 16.24 2.74 -18.02
C LEU A 125 17.11 2.22 -16.87
N ALA A 126 18.36 2.68 -16.76
CA ALA A 126 19.24 2.30 -15.65
C ALA A 126 18.69 2.81 -14.31
N GLN A 127 18.26 4.08 -14.25
CA GLN A 127 17.61 4.63 -13.06
C GLN A 127 16.34 3.87 -12.70
N TRP A 128 15.50 3.56 -13.70
CA TRP A 128 14.30 2.76 -13.50
C TRP A 128 14.62 1.40 -12.90
N ALA A 129 15.59 0.66 -13.46
CA ALA A 129 15.97 -0.67 -12.98
C ALA A 129 16.47 -0.66 -11.52
N VAL A 130 17.28 0.34 -11.16
CA VAL A 130 17.76 0.53 -9.78
C VAL A 130 16.59 0.80 -8.82
N ILE A 131 15.66 1.68 -9.22
CA ILE A 131 14.49 2.02 -8.42
C ILE A 131 13.54 0.81 -8.27
N VAL A 132 13.38 -0.01 -9.32
CA VAL A 132 12.64 -1.28 -9.24
C VAL A 132 13.28 -2.23 -8.23
N ALA A 133 14.60 -2.43 -8.32
CA ALA A 133 15.32 -3.31 -7.40
C ALA A 133 15.17 -2.85 -5.93
N PHE A 134 15.06 -1.54 -5.70
CA PHE A 134 14.81 -0.98 -4.37
C PHE A 134 13.36 -1.20 -3.89
N PHE A 135 12.35 -0.96 -4.74
CA PHE A 135 10.94 -1.09 -4.35
C PHE A 135 10.46 -2.55 -4.26
N LEU A 136 11.06 -3.46 -5.01
CA LEU A 136 10.68 -4.86 -5.03
C LEU A 136 10.61 -5.51 -3.63
N PRO A 137 11.67 -5.49 -2.79
CA PRO A 137 11.61 -6.09 -1.46
C PRO A 137 10.58 -5.40 -0.57
N ILE A 138 10.45 -4.07 -0.66
CA ILE A 138 9.49 -3.28 0.12
C ILE A 138 8.06 -3.72 -0.19
N ILE A 139 7.72 -3.89 -1.45
CA ILE A 139 6.37 -4.26 -1.88
C ILE A 139 6.07 -5.71 -1.49
N ILE A 140 7.05 -6.61 -1.62
CA ILE A 140 6.91 -8.00 -1.16
C ILE A 140 6.58 -8.02 0.33
N VAL A 141 7.33 -7.26 1.15
CA VAL A 141 7.06 -7.15 2.60
C VAL A 141 5.65 -6.61 2.86
N LYS A 142 5.21 -5.58 2.14
CA LYS A 142 3.83 -5.05 2.29
C LYS A 142 2.76 -6.08 1.93
N CYS A 143 2.99 -6.89 0.89
CA CYS A 143 2.08 -7.99 0.55
C CYS A 143 2.09 -9.11 1.60
N VAL A 144 3.23 -9.41 2.23
CA VAL A 144 3.32 -10.33 3.36
C VAL A 144 2.55 -9.79 4.57
N ILE A 145 2.70 -8.51 4.91
CA ILE A 145 1.95 -7.86 5.99
C ILE A 145 0.44 -7.96 5.72
N LEU A 146 0.00 -7.64 4.50
CA LEU A 146 -1.40 -7.77 4.12
C LEU A 146 -1.91 -9.19 4.19
N ARG A 147 -1.09 -10.17 3.82
CA ARG A 147 -1.45 -11.58 3.91
C ARG A 147 -1.66 -12.02 5.36
N HIS A 148 -0.75 -11.66 6.27
CA HIS A 148 -0.90 -11.99 7.68
C HIS A 148 -2.11 -11.30 8.30
N TYR A 149 -2.24 -9.99 8.07
CA TYR A 149 -3.32 -9.20 8.62
C TYR A 149 -4.69 -9.58 8.06
N GLY A 150 -4.79 -9.73 6.74
CA GLY A 150 -6.02 -10.13 6.06
C GLY A 150 -6.46 -11.54 6.41
N ARG A 151 -5.54 -12.48 6.65
CA ARG A 151 -5.89 -13.82 7.15
C ARG A 151 -6.42 -13.78 8.58
N ALA A 152 -5.86 -12.94 9.45
CA ALA A 152 -6.38 -12.76 10.81
C ALA A 152 -7.80 -12.18 10.83
N MET A 153 -8.16 -11.36 9.83
CA MET A 153 -9.51 -10.80 9.69
C MET A 153 -10.52 -11.75 9.06
N LEU A 154 -10.03 -12.66 8.22
CA LEU A 154 -10.84 -13.69 7.57
C LEU A 154 -10.96 -14.95 8.43
N ALA A 155 -10.11 -15.11 9.45
CA ALA A 155 -10.28 -16.09 10.48
C ALA A 155 -11.50 -15.66 11.33
N PRO A 156 -12.61 -16.42 11.33
CA PRO A 156 -13.66 -16.18 12.32
C PRO A 156 -13.04 -16.35 13.72
N ASP A 157 -13.54 -15.62 14.71
CA ASP A 157 -13.09 -15.71 16.10
C ASP A 157 -13.16 -17.17 16.64
N ASP A 158 -12.13 -17.97 16.39
CA ASP A 158 -11.80 -19.19 17.12
C ASP A 158 -10.93 -18.83 18.33
N LYS A 159 -11.27 -17.73 19.01
CA LYS A 159 -10.93 -17.60 20.41
C LYS A 159 -12.08 -18.24 21.18
N PRO A 160 -11.90 -19.40 21.84
CA PRO A 160 -12.87 -19.81 22.83
C PRO A 160 -12.96 -18.65 23.83
N ILE A 161 -14.19 -18.21 24.10
CA ILE A 161 -14.48 -17.30 25.19
C ILE A 161 -14.00 -18.01 26.46
N ALA A 162 -12.77 -17.73 26.88
CA ALA A 162 -12.27 -18.06 28.20
C ALA A 162 -13.13 -17.25 29.18
N GLY A 163 -14.25 -17.82 29.62
CA GLY A 163 -15.19 -17.09 30.45
C GLY A 163 -16.57 -17.68 30.72
N ILE A 164 -16.89 -18.92 30.31
CA ILE A 164 -18.08 -19.62 30.85
C ILE A 164 -17.68 -21.02 31.32
N ALA A 165 -16.76 -21.06 32.29
CA ALA A 165 -16.75 -22.13 33.27
C ALA A 165 -17.71 -21.68 34.39
N ASN A 166 -18.95 -22.15 34.35
CA ASN A 166 -19.87 -22.27 35.50
C ASN A 166 -21.19 -22.89 35.01
N GLY A 167 -21.16 -24.20 34.74
CA GLY A 167 -22.34 -25.04 34.87
C GLY A 167 -22.30 -25.67 36.27
N PRO A 168 -23.37 -25.64 37.08
CA PRO A 168 -23.35 -26.30 38.37
C PRO A 168 -23.29 -27.82 38.17
N PRO A 169 -22.52 -28.56 38.99
CA PRO A 169 -22.47 -30.01 38.91
C PRO A 169 -23.83 -30.59 39.32
N GLN A 170 -24.37 -31.48 38.49
CA GLN A 170 -25.32 -32.52 38.91
C GLN A 170 -24.60 -33.87 38.85
#